data_AF-A0A8J7B0J8-F1
#
_entry.id   AF-A0A8J7B0J8-F1
#
_cell.length_a   1.000
_cell.length_b   1.000
_cell.length_c   1.000
_cell.angle_alpha   90.00
_cell.angle_beta   90.00
_cell.angle_gamma   90.00
#
_symmetry.space_group_name_H-M   'P 1'
#
loop_
_entity.id
_entity.type
_entity.pdbx_description
1 polymer ?
#
loop_
_entity_poly.entity_id
_entity_poly.type
_entity_poly.pdbx_seq_one_letter_code
_entity_poly.pdbx_strand_id
1 'polypeptide(L)'
;MSIHSSSPQTEPVSQTHEIADVQEVDCCIIGGDPAGAVLSLLLARQGIAVTLLEAHRDFDRDFRGDTLQPSAMEIMEEMGLADRLLELPHTKLRSITVRASDGSIIFSPTFTHLKTHFPSC
;
A
#
# COMPACT_ATOMS: atom_id res chain seq x y z
N MET A 1 4.49 55.55 -25.76
CA MET A 1 3.84 55.09 -24.52
C MET A 1 4.06 53.58 -24.46
N SER A 2 5.21 53.16 -23.93
CA SER A 2 5.71 51.79 -24.08
C SER A 2 5.22 50.91 -22.93
N ILE A 3 4.38 49.95 -23.27
CA ILE A 3 3.94 48.84 -22.40
C ILE A 3 5.14 47.99 -22.01
N HIS A 4 5.51 48.00 -20.73
CA HIS A 4 6.51 47.09 -20.17
C HIS A 4 5.82 45.76 -19.86
N SER A 5 6.16 44.72 -20.62
CA SER A 5 5.80 43.34 -20.36
C SER A 5 6.59 42.83 -19.15
N SER A 6 5.92 42.64 -18.02
CA SER A 6 6.51 42.00 -16.83
C SER A 6 6.67 40.49 -17.08
N SER A 7 7.91 40.04 -17.19
CA SER A 7 8.25 38.62 -17.11
C SER A 7 7.98 38.11 -15.68
N PRO A 8 7.46 36.88 -15.48
CA PRO A 8 7.38 36.28 -14.16
C PRO A 8 8.80 35.96 -13.68
N GLN A 9 9.19 36.50 -12.54
CA GLN A 9 10.41 36.09 -11.85
C GLN A 9 10.16 34.73 -11.20
N THR A 10 10.78 33.69 -11.76
CA THR A 10 10.92 32.40 -11.09
C THR A 10 12.11 32.51 -10.14
N GLU A 11 11.84 32.86 -8.88
CA GLU A 11 12.82 32.78 -7.80
C GLU A 11 13.31 31.32 -7.67
N PRO A 12 14.63 31.06 -7.61
CA PRO A 12 15.14 29.72 -7.39
C PRO A 12 14.90 29.34 -5.93
N VAL A 13 14.06 28.35 -5.68
CA VAL A 13 13.92 27.71 -4.36
C VAL A 13 15.20 26.93 -4.07
N SER A 14 16.21 27.61 -3.55
CA SER A 14 17.43 26.99 -3.01
C SER A 14 17.27 26.81 -1.51
N GLN A 15 16.43 25.88 -1.09
CA GLN A 15 16.44 25.41 0.29
C GLN A 15 17.61 24.44 0.47
N THR A 16 18.69 24.94 1.07
CA THR A 16 19.78 24.08 1.56
C THR A 16 19.22 23.24 2.70
N HIS A 17 18.97 21.97 2.43
CA HIS A 17 18.56 21.02 3.47
C HIS A 17 19.79 20.72 4.32
N GLU A 18 19.76 21.14 5.58
CA GLU A 18 20.76 20.75 6.57
C GLU A 18 20.64 19.23 6.80
N ILE A 19 21.75 18.51 6.69
CA ILE A 19 21.77 17.07 6.90
C ILE A 19 21.64 16.83 8.40
N ALA A 20 20.46 16.39 8.83
CA ALA A 20 20.15 16.18 10.24
C ALA A 20 20.85 14.94 10.84
N ASP A 21 21.10 13.91 10.02
CA ASP A 21 21.73 12.66 10.44
C ASP A 21 22.32 11.91 9.22
N VAL A 22 23.34 11.08 9.46
CA VAL A 22 23.95 10.19 8.46
C VAL A 22 24.18 8.84 9.10
N GLN A 23 23.56 7.80 8.52
CA GLN A 23 23.71 6.42 8.95
C GLN A 23 24.15 5.54 7.78
N GLU A 24 25.07 4.63 8.04
CA GLU A 24 25.43 3.55 7.12
C GLU A 24 24.60 2.32 7.47
N VAL A 25 23.92 1.73 6.48
CA VAL A 25 22.98 0.62 6.66
C VAL A 25 23.15 -0.37 5.52
N ASP A 26 22.86 -1.65 5.77
CA ASP A 26 22.95 -2.68 4.72
C ASP A 26 21.86 -2.50 3.65
N CYS A 27 20.67 -2.02 4.06
CA CYS A 27 19.57 -1.74 3.15
C CYS A 27 18.71 -0.57 3.66
N CYS A 28 18.42 0.38 2.78
CA CYS A 28 17.49 1.48 3.04
C CYS A 28 16.28 1.35 2.10
N ILE A 29 15.08 1.30 2.67
CA ILE A 29 13.81 1.25 1.94
C ILE A 29 13.06 2.55 2.19
N ILE A 30 12.59 3.19 1.12
CA ILE A 30 11.85 4.44 1.17
C ILE A 30 10.39 4.17 0.81
N GLY A 31 9.47 4.47 1.72
CA GLY A 31 8.03 4.25 1.61
C GLY A 31 7.54 3.11 2.49
N GLY A 32 6.75 3.44 3.51
CA GLY A 32 6.13 2.52 4.47
C GLY A 32 4.75 2.01 4.03
N ASP A 33 4.54 1.85 2.73
CA ASP A 33 3.33 1.22 2.19
C ASP A 33 3.36 -0.31 2.42
N PRO A 34 2.30 -1.06 2.06
CA PRO A 34 2.29 -2.51 2.25
C PRO A 34 3.48 -3.23 1.60
N ALA A 35 3.95 -2.78 0.44
CA ALA A 35 5.07 -3.42 -0.24
C ALA A 35 6.39 -3.14 0.49
N GLY A 36 6.64 -1.89 0.88
CA GLY A 36 7.84 -1.51 1.63
C GLY A 36 7.91 -2.16 3.02
N ALA A 37 6.78 -2.23 3.72
CA ALA A 37 6.68 -2.89 5.01
C ALA A 37 6.93 -4.41 4.91
N VAL A 38 6.32 -5.08 3.92
CA VAL A 38 6.52 -6.52 3.69
C VAL A 38 7.96 -6.81 3.29
N LEU A 39 8.55 -6.04 2.37
CA LEU A 39 9.95 -6.23 1.98
C LEU A 39 10.90 -6.06 3.16
N SER A 40 10.68 -5.02 3.98
CA SER A 40 11.48 -4.78 5.18
C SER A 40 11.40 -5.95 6.16
N LEU A 41 10.19 -6.49 6.39
CA LEU A 41 9.98 -7.66 7.24
C LEU A 41 10.72 -8.90 6.72
N LEU A 42 10.62 -9.17 5.42
CA LEU A 42 11.25 -10.35 4.82
C LEU A 42 12.78 -10.28 4.91
N LEU A 43 13.38 -9.12 4.62
CA LEU A 43 14.82 -8.91 4.74
C LEU A 43 15.29 -9.00 6.20
N ALA A 44 14.56 -8.37 7.14
CA ALA A 44 14.88 -8.43 8.56
C ALA A 44 14.82 -9.87 9.11
N ARG A 45 13.86 -10.69 8.66
CA ARG A 45 13.78 -12.12 9.01
C ARG A 45 14.96 -12.94 8.51
N GLN A 46 15.63 -12.50 7.44
CA GLN A 46 16.85 -13.09 6.93
C GLN A 46 18.12 -12.53 7.59
N GLY A 47 17.98 -11.70 8.63
CA GLY A 47 19.10 -11.13 9.38
C GLY A 47 19.77 -9.93 8.72
N ILE A 48 19.16 -9.34 7.68
CA ILE A 48 19.67 -8.14 7.02
C ILE A 48 19.20 -6.91 7.80
N ALA A 49 20.12 -5.99 8.13
CA ALA A 49 19.77 -4.75 8.81
C ALA A 49 19.10 -3.78 7.82
N VAL A 50 17.81 -3.51 8.03
CA VAL A 50 17.02 -2.63 7.17
C VAL A 50 16.60 -1.38 7.91
N THR A 51 16.77 -0.22 7.27
CA THR A 51 16.12 1.02 7.68
C THR A 51 14.96 1.32 6.72
N LEU A 52 13.75 1.40 7.26
CA LEU A 52 12.55 1.80 6.53
C LEU A 52 12.24 3.27 6.85
N LEU A 53 12.20 4.11 5.81
CA LEU A 53 11.89 5.52 5.92
C LEU A 53 10.49 5.78 5.38
N GLU A 54 9.65 6.42 6.19
CA GLU A 54 8.31 6.83 5.81
C GLU A 54 8.13 8.33 6.08
N ALA A 55 7.65 9.06 5.06
CA ALA A 55 7.51 10.50 5.14
C ALA A 55 6.37 10.93 6.08
N HIS A 56 5.34 10.11 6.20
CA HIS A 56 4.17 10.39 7.02
C HIS A 56 4.33 9.82 8.43
N ARG A 57 3.75 10.53 9.41
CA ARG A 57 3.83 10.15 10.83
C ARG A 57 2.76 9.15 11.26
N ASP A 58 1.79 8.91 10.39
CA ASP A 58 0.66 8.02 10.57
C ASP A 58 0.38 7.24 9.27
N PHE A 59 -0.60 6.35 9.35
CA PHE A 59 -1.06 5.53 8.22
C PHE A 59 -2.48 5.91 7.77
N ASP A 60 -3.01 7.05 8.20
CA ASP A 60 -4.31 7.55 7.76
C ASP A 60 -4.15 8.20 6.38
N ARG A 61 -4.54 7.47 5.34
CA ARG A 61 -4.41 7.91 3.93
C ARG A 61 -5.66 7.51 3.16
N ASP A 62 -5.91 8.19 2.05
CA ASP A 62 -6.83 7.71 1.01
C ASP A 62 -6.26 6.41 0.42
N PHE A 63 -6.53 5.29 1.08
CA PHE A 63 -6.04 3.99 0.70
C PHE A 63 -6.61 3.62 -0.67
N ARG A 64 -5.75 3.14 -1.57
CA ARG A 64 -6.16 2.53 -2.84
C ARG A 64 -5.76 1.07 -2.79
N GLY A 65 -6.65 0.22 -2.29
CA GLY A 65 -6.37 -1.20 -2.15
C GLY A 65 -7.23 -1.94 -1.12
N ASP A 66 -8.47 -1.50 -0.85
CA ASP A 66 -9.32 -1.95 0.27
C ASP A 66 -9.70 -3.44 0.26
N THR A 67 -9.25 -4.22 -0.71
CA THR A 67 -9.57 -5.63 -0.86
C THR A 67 -8.30 -6.47 -0.90
N LEU A 68 -8.19 -7.38 0.06
CA LEU A 68 -7.20 -8.46 -0.01
C LEU A 68 -7.81 -9.66 -0.72
N GLN A 69 -7.21 -10.01 -1.84
CA GLN A 69 -7.63 -11.18 -2.61
C GLN A 69 -7.21 -12.46 -1.88
N PRO A 70 -7.89 -13.60 -2.11
CA PRO A 70 -7.51 -14.87 -1.49
C PRO A 70 -6.03 -15.25 -1.69
N SER A 71 -5.47 -15.00 -2.87
CA SER A 71 -4.04 -15.24 -3.14
C SER A 71 -3.11 -14.36 -2.32
N ALA A 72 -3.52 -13.12 -2.00
CA ALA A 72 -2.74 -12.26 -1.11
C ALA A 72 -2.79 -12.78 0.34
N MET A 73 -3.94 -13.31 0.78
CA MET A 73 -4.06 -13.93 2.10
C MET A 73 -3.22 -15.20 2.24
N GLU A 74 -3.06 -15.99 1.18
CA GLU A 74 -2.12 -17.13 1.17
C GLU A 74 -0.67 -16.68 1.42
N ILE A 75 -0.25 -15.56 0.81
CA ILE A 75 1.09 -14.99 1.08
C ILE A 75 1.19 -14.52 2.53
N MET A 76 0.12 -13.93 3.09
CA MET A 76 0.09 -13.54 4.51
C MET A 76 0.20 -14.75 5.45
N GLU A 77 -0.40 -15.89 5.08
CA GLU A 77 -0.28 -17.16 5.80
C GLU A 77 1.16 -17.68 5.76
N GLU A 78 1.80 -17.70 4.59
CA GLU A 78 3.21 -18.08 4.45
C GLU A 78 4.14 -17.19 5.29
N MET A 79 3.76 -15.92 5.49
CA MET A 79 4.47 -14.99 6.35
C MET A 79 4.10 -15.11 7.84
N GLY A 80 3.14 -15.97 8.22
CA GLY A 80 2.66 -16.12 9.60
C GLY A 80 1.90 -14.89 10.12
N LEU A 81 1.24 -14.15 9.23
CA LEU A 81 0.51 -12.91 9.53
C LEU A 81 -1.00 -13.03 9.33
N ALA A 82 -1.50 -14.07 8.64
CA ALA A 82 -2.91 -14.19 8.28
C ALA A 82 -3.85 -14.17 9.50
N ASP A 83 -3.56 -14.93 10.56
CA ASP A 83 -4.39 -14.96 11.77
C ASP A 83 -4.57 -13.57 12.39
N ARG A 84 -3.45 -12.85 12.58
CA ARG A 84 -3.45 -11.49 13.14
C ARG A 84 -4.18 -10.50 12.25
N LEU A 85 -4.09 -10.69 10.93
CA LEU A 85 -4.78 -9.84 9.95
C LEU A 85 -6.29 -10.08 9.98
N LEU A 86 -6.74 -11.32 10.16
CA LEU A 86 -8.15 -11.69 10.30
C LEU A 86 -8.78 -11.23 11.62
N GLU A 87 -7.98 -10.90 12.64
CA GLU A 87 -8.46 -10.27 13.88
C GLU A 87 -8.82 -8.79 13.71
N LEU A 88 -8.29 -8.13 12.67
CA LEU A 88 -8.59 -6.72 12.41
C LEU A 88 -10.03 -6.56 11.87
N PRO A 89 -10.69 -5.40 12.11
CA PRO A 89 -11.99 -5.11 11.51
C PRO A 89 -11.93 -5.19 9.98
N HIS A 90 -12.70 -6.09 9.37
CA HIS A 90 -12.77 -6.28 7.92
C HIS A 90 -14.17 -6.75 7.49
N THR A 91 -14.46 -6.64 6.19
CA THR A 91 -15.71 -7.13 5.59
C THR A 91 -15.40 -8.28 4.63
N LYS A 92 -15.99 -9.45 4.91
CA LYS A 92 -15.82 -10.64 4.07
C LYS A 92 -16.62 -10.53 2.78
N LEU A 93 -15.94 -10.51 1.62
CA LEU A 93 -16.60 -10.50 0.33
C LEU A 93 -16.73 -11.93 -0.22
N ARG A 94 -17.96 -12.44 -0.33
CA ARG A 94 -18.22 -13.82 -0.81
C ARG A 94 -18.57 -13.90 -2.29
N SER A 95 -19.09 -12.81 -2.84
CA SER A 95 -19.56 -12.75 -4.23
C SER A 95 -19.59 -11.31 -4.70
N ILE A 96 -19.43 -11.12 -6.00
CA ILE A 96 -19.64 -9.84 -6.66
C ILE A 96 -20.81 -10.03 -7.62
N THR A 97 -21.78 -9.13 -7.64
CA THR A 97 -22.89 -9.16 -8.60
C THR A 97 -22.81 -7.92 -9.48
N VAL A 98 -22.64 -8.13 -10.78
CA VAL A 98 -22.69 -7.09 -11.80
C VAL A 98 -24.11 -7.06 -12.36
N ARG A 99 -24.74 -5.89 -12.29
CA ARG A 99 -26.10 -5.64 -12.82
C ARG A 99 -26.04 -4.68 -13.99
N ALA A 100 -26.87 -4.92 -15.00
CA ALA A 100 -27.13 -3.98 -16.07
C ALA A 100 -27.95 -2.79 -15.55
N SER A 101 -28.03 -1.72 -16.36
CA SER A 101 -28.83 -0.54 -16.05
C SER A 101 -30.33 -0.83 -15.92
N ASP A 102 -30.83 -1.87 -16.59
CA ASP A 102 -32.20 -2.35 -16.47
C ASP A 102 -32.45 -3.25 -15.24
N GLY A 103 -31.42 -3.47 -14.41
CA GLY A 103 -31.48 -4.27 -13.19
C GLY A 103 -31.24 -5.77 -13.39
N SER A 104 -31.16 -6.25 -14.64
CA SER A 104 -30.83 -7.65 -14.92
C SER A 104 -29.41 -8.00 -14.46
N ILE A 105 -29.22 -9.25 -14.03
CA ILE A 105 -27.90 -9.72 -13.58
C ILE A 105 -27.09 -10.11 -14.82
N ILE A 106 -25.95 -9.46 -15.01
CA ILE A 106 -25.00 -9.80 -16.08
C ILE A 106 -24.11 -10.95 -15.61
N PHE A 107 -23.60 -10.86 -14.38
CA PHE A 107 -22.61 -11.79 -13.85
C PHE A 107 -22.65 -11.79 -12.32
N SER A 108 -22.51 -12.95 -11.68
CA SER A 108 -22.50 -13.04 -10.22
C SER A 108 -21.56 -14.14 -9.69
N PRO A 109 -20.23 -14.01 -9.85
CA PRO A 109 -19.28 -14.99 -9.35
C PRO A 109 -19.29 -15.04 -7.83
N THR A 110 -19.05 -16.24 -7.29
CA THR A 110 -18.75 -16.45 -5.88
C THR A 110 -17.31 -16.92 -5.70
N PHE A 111 -16.68 -16.47 -4.62
CA PHE A 111 -15.34 -16.87 -4.21
C PHE A 111 -15.34 -18.16 -3.38
N THR A 112 -16.51 -18.62 -2.92
CA THR A 112 -16.67 -19.81 -2.07
C THR A 112 -16.14 -21.11 -2.69
N HIS A 113 -16.02 -21.17 -4.02
CA HIS A 113 -15.55 -22.35 -4.75
C HIS A 113 -14.06 -22.28 -5.15
N LEU A 114 -13.35 -21.21 -4.76
CA LEU A 114 -11.91 -21.14 -4.98
C LEU A 114 -11.21 -22.17 -4.08
N LYS A 115 -10.20 -22.86 -4.65
CA LYS A 115 -9.35 -23.79 -3.91
C LYS A 115 -8.31 -22.99 -3.11
N THR A 116 -8.74 -22.44 -1.99
CA THR A 116 -7.93 -21.58 -1.11
C THR A 116 -8.39 -21.74 0.33
N HIS A 117 -7.49 -21.48 1.27
CA HIS A 117 -7.82 -21.43 2.69
C HIS A 117 -8.64 -20.18 3.06
N PHE A 118 -8.68 -19.17 2.16
CA PHE A 118 -9.32 -17.88 2.40
C PHE A 118 -10.38 -17.54 1.32
N PRO A 119 -11.48 -18.31 1.19
CA PRO A 119 -12.43 -18.15 0.08
C PRO A 119 -13.38 -16.95 0.24
N SER A 120 -13.25 -16.15 1.31
CA SER A 120 -14.14 -15.04 1.62
C SER A 120 -13.50 -14.05 2.58
N CYS A 121 -12.35 -13.50 2.18
CA CYS A 121 -11.69 -12.40 2.87
C CYS A 121 -12.38 -11.07 2.58
#